data_AF-A0A7C4MCG3-F1
#
_entry.id   AF-A0A7C4MCG3-F1
#
_cell.length_a   1.000
_cell.length_b   1.000
_cell.length_c   1.000
_cell.angle_alpha   90.00
_cell.angle_beta   90.00
_cell.angle_gamma   90.00
#
_symmetry.space_group_name_H-M   'P 1'
#
loop_
_entity.id
_entity.type
_entity.pdbx_description
1 polymer ?
#
loop_
_entity_poly.entity_id
_entity_poly.type
_entity_poly.pdbx_seq_one_letter_code
_entity_poly.pdbx_strand_id
1 'polypeptide(L)'
;MLNEGKKYGKPARPFELWNIGNYETVYWRERQDEYLAFMLKLYQAQPLTGFRYIHGTKGDRAVHIGPLNAPVTMEEIEKVVVECRANNFSKADVLGWEWSYEVNELAKTLAKKNGVDLKLIQIPSVNEIKSALVGFDLNLLKVPDEVVEKELLKHIRFSEVAYLELKPEVDGNEVTLKITDFQIPPTAELADIAGKIKDSRELIDYWAVDWDYKGDTFHNQWQSFRTKKNPRVEYEAKHKYDEPGEYQIMVKVIDVFGNDTNKMLKVRIK
;
A
#
# COMPACT_ATOMS: atom_id res chain seq x y z
N MET A 1 29.23 -43.09 11.48
CA MET A 1 30.04 -42.02 10.86
C MET A 1 29.83 -42.08 9.35
N LEU A 2 28.82 -41.40 8.83
CA LEU A 2 28.57 -41.28 7.38
C LEU A 2 28.25 -39.80 7.15
N ASN A 3 29.08 -39.10 6.37
CA ASN A 3 29.01 -37.65 6.04
C ASN A 3 30.04 -36.71 6.71
N GLU A 4 31.24 -37.18 7.02
CA GLU A 4 32.38 -36.27 7.11
C GLU A 4 32.89 -35.96 5.70
N GLY A 5 32.86 -34.68 5.30
CA GLY A 5 33.43 -34.19 4.03
C GLY A 5 32.44 -33.72 2.94
N LYS A 6 31.13 -34.00 3.04
CA LYS A 6 30.16 -33.51 2.03
C LYS A 6 29.63 -32.11 2.40
N LYS A 7 29.79 -31.14 1.49
CA LYS A 7 29.28 -29.75 1.65
C LYS A 7 27.74 -29.67 1.63
N TYR A 8 27.07 -30.59 0.93
CA TYR A 8 25.62 -30.62 0.74
C TYR A 8 25.03 -32.00 1.09
N GLY A 9 23.70 -32.11 1.21
CA GLY A 9 23.00 -33.37 1.53
C GLY A 9 22.98 -33.73 3.02
N LYS A 10 23.30 -32.77 3.90
CA LYS A 10 23.08 -32.92 5.34
C LYS A 10 21.61 -32.60 5.63
N PRO A 11 20.87 -33.47 6.34
CA PRO A 11 19.51 -33.14 6.77
C PRO A 11 19.55 -31.86 7.60
N ALA A 12 18.60 -30.96 7.35
CA ALA A 12 18.45 -29.76 8.15
C ALA A 12 18.26 -30.17 9.63
N ARG A 13 18.89 -29.42 10.55
CA ARG A 13 18.57 -29.58 11.96
C ARG A 13 17.11 -29.21 12.16
N PRO A 14 16.37 -29.86 13.08
CA PRO A 14 15.02 -29.42 13.43
C PRO A 14 15.06 -27.94 13.78
N PHE A 15 14.14 -27.18 13.19
CA PHE A 15 13.92 -25.78 13.51
C PHE A 15 12.43 -25.57 13.71
N GLU A 16 12.08 -24.63 14.56
CA GLU A 16 10.71 -24.18 14.71
C GLU A 16 10.46 -23.06 13.72
N LEU A 17 9.41 -23.20 12.91
CA LEU A 17 8.90 -22.13 12.07
C LEU A 17 7.74 -21.47 12.81
N TRP A 18 8.02 -20.35 13.46
CA TRP A 18 6.99 -19.50 14.05
C TRP A 18 6.40 -18.61 12.96
N ASN A 19 5.23 -19.00 12.45
CA ASN A 19 4.51 -18.20 11.48
C ASN A 19 3.70 -17.13 12.25
N ILE A 20 4.11 -15.86 12.14
CA ILE A 20 3.31 -14.73 12.63
C ILE A 20 2.19 -14.52 11.60
N GLY A 21 1.18 -15.38 11.65
CA GLY A 21 -0.07 -15.16 10.94
C GLY A 21 -0.79 -13.95 11.54
N ASN A 22 -1.51 -13.20 10.71
CA ASN A 22 -2.40 -12.11 11.13
C ASN A 22 -3.65 -12.66 11.85
N TYR A 23 -3.51 -13.46 12.90
CA TYR A 23 -4.62 -14.07 13.66
C TYR A 23 -5.59 -13.03 14.24
N GLU A 24 -5.12 -11.80 14.48
CA GLU A 24 -5.96 -10.69 14.90
C GLU A 24 -6.91 -10.18 13.80
N THR A 25 -6.53 -10.29 12.52
CA THR A 25 -7.46 -9.93 11.43
C THR A 25 -8.65 -10.89 11.36
N VAL A 26 -8.47 -12.14 11.82
CA VAL A 26 -9.58 -13.09 11.99
C VAL A 26 -10.51 -12.63 13.12
N TYR A 27 -9.96 -12.09 14.21
CA TYR A 27 -10.74 -11.56 15.33
C TYR A 27 -11.58 -10.34 14.95
N TRP A 28 -11.03 -9.45 14.12
CA TRP A 28 -11.73 -8.26 13.63
C TRP A 28 -12.81 -8.57 12.58
N ARG A 29 -12.72 -9.71 11.90
CA ARG A 29 -13.68 -10.09 10.85
C ARG A 29 -15.12 -10.17 11.35
N GLU A 30 -15.31 -10.55 12.62
CA GLU A 30 -16.64 -10.67 13.25
C GLU A 30 -17.03 -9.41 14.05
N ARG A 31 -16.13 -8.42 14.14
CA ARG A 31 -16.25 -7.23 15.01
C ARG A 31 -15.95 -5.96 14.23
N GLN A 32 -16.69 -5.74 13.15
CA GLN A 32 -16.48 -4.60 12.26
C GLN A 32 -16.59 -3.26 13.00
N ASP A 33 -17.51 -3.12 13.95
CA ASP A 33 -17.67 -1.88 14.73
C ASP A 33 -16.43 -1.57 15.59
N GLU A 34 -15.84 -2.59 16.23
CA GLU A 34 -14.63 -2.44 17.04
C GLU A 34 -13.42 -2.10 16.15
N TYR A 35 -13.33 -2.69 14.96
CA TYR A 35 -12.33 -2.34 13.95
C TYR A 35 -12.43 -0.87 13.52
N LEU A 36 -13.64 -0.42 13.17
CA LEU A 36 -13.87 0.97 12.76
C LEU A 36 -13.52 1.94 13.89
N ALA A 37 -13.98 1.68 15.10
CA ALA A 37 -13.68 2.52 16.26
C ALA A 37 -12.17 2.60 16.54
N PHE A 38 -11.47 1.47 16.48
CA PHE A 38 -10.02 1.43 16.67
C PHE A 38 -9.27 2.23 15.60
N MET A 39 -9.64 2.06 14.33
CA MET A 39 -8.99 2.79 13.23
C MET A 39 -9.26 4.28 13.26
N LEU A 40 -10.49 4.70 13.55
CA LEU A 40 -10.83 6.12 13.72
C LEU A 40 -9.99 6.74 14.83
N LYS A 41 -9.90 6.03 15.97
CA LYS A 41 -9.09 6.48 17.10
C LYS A 41 -7.62 6.62 16.74
N LEU A 42 -7.06 5.59 16.10
CA LEU A 42 -5.66 5.60 15.68
C LEU A 42 -5.38 6.74 14.69
N TYR A 43 -6.33 7.02 13.80
CA TYR A 43 -6.27 8.15 12.87
C TYR A 43 -6.63 9.51 13.50
N GLN A 44 -7.05 9.55 14.76
CA GLN A 44 -7.54 10.74 15.47
C GLN A 44 -8.75 11.39 14.79
N ALA A 45 -9.67 10.56 14.30
CA ALA A 45 -10.96 10.97 13.75
C ALA A 45 -12.08 10.76 14.78
N GLN A 46 -13.07 11.65 14.77
CA GLN A 46 -14.28 11.53 15.57
C GLN A 46 -15.26 10.59 14.86
N PRO A 47 -15.84 9.58 15.54
CA PRO A 47 -16.82 8.69 14.93
C PRO A 47 -18.09 9.44 14.54
N LEU A 48 -18.68 9.04 13.43
CA LEU A 48 -19.89 9.61 12.88
C LEU A 48 -20.90 8.49 12.58
N THR A 49 -22.16 8.72 12.90
CA THR A 49 -23.25 7.75 12.70
C THR A 49 -24.29 8.28 11.73
N GLY A 50 -25.09 7.38 11.15
CA GLY A 50 -26.15 7.76 10.20
C GLY A 50 -25.72 7.80 8.72
N PHE A 51 -24.49 7.35 8.43
CA PHE A 51 -23.92 7.27 7.09
C PHE A 51 -23.62 5.81 6.76
N ARG A 52 -23.57 5.49 5.46
CA ARG A 52 -23.31 4.13 4.98
C ARG A 52 -21.84 3.88 4.72
N TYR A 53 -21.11 4.88 4.26
CA TYR A 53 -19.70 4.78 3.88
C TYR A 53 -18.82 5.75 4.69
N ILE A 54 -19.35 6.87 5.16
CA ILE A 54 -18.61 7.79 6.05
C ILE A 54 -18.64 7.24 7.47
N HIS A 55 -17.48 6.91 8.04
CA HIS A 55 -17.35 6.33 9.37
C HIS A 55 -16.96 7.37 10.44
N GLY A 56 -16.36 8.49 10.03
CA GLY A 56 -15.96 9.53 10.96
C GLY A 56 -15.62 10.86 10.29
N THR A 57 -15.09 11.79 11.08
CA THR A 57 -14.64 13.10 10.62
C THR A 57 -13.30 13.47 11.25
N LYS A 58 -12.45 14.16 10.50
CA LYS A 58 -11.20 14.73 10.99
C LYS A 58 -11.10 16.17 10.52
N GLY A 59 -11.47 17.11 11.39
CA GLY A 59 -11.67 18.50 11.01
C GLY A 59 -12.83 18.64 10.03
N ASP A 60 -12.56 19.19 8.85
CA ASP A 60 -13.56 19.37 7.77
C ASP A 60 -13.60 18.21 6.76
N ARG A 61 -12.89 17.12 7.03
CA ARG A 61 -12.77 15.96 6.14
C ARG A 61 -13.64 14.81 6.63
N ALA A 62 -14.46 14.26 5.74
CA ALA A 62 -15.12 12.97 5.97
C ALA A 62 -14.07 11.86 5.97
N VAL A 63 -14.24 10.85 6.81
CA VAL A 63 -13.31 9.72 6.94
C VAL A 63 -14.05 8.43 6.62
N HIS A 64 -13.58 7.71 5.62
CA HIS A 64 -13.99 6.35 5.31
C HIS A 64 -12.83 5.40 5.66
N ILE A 65 -13.16 4.25 6.23
CA ILE A 65 -12.20 3.19 6.55
C ILE A 65 -12.58 2.00 5.69
N GLY A 66 -11.65 1.61 4.83
CA GLY A 66 -11.80 0.48 3.93
C GLY A 66 -11.87 -0.86 4.65
N PRO A 67 -12.17 -1.93 3.92
CA PRO A 67 -12.30 -3.25 4.49
C PRO A 67 -10.97 -3.79 5.01
N LEU A 68 -11.04 -4.66 6.01
CA LEU A 68 -9.87 -5.29 6.61
C LEU A 68 -9.22 -6.35 5.72
N ASN A 69 -10.04 -7.07 4.97
CA ASN A 69 -9.68 -8.31 4.29
C ASN A 69 -9.89 -8.23 2.77
N ALA A 70 -10.00 -7.01 2.24
CA ALA A 70 -10.12 -6.74 0.83
C ALA A 70 -9.47 -5.40 0.50
N PRO A 71 -9.02 -5.21 -0.75
CA PRO A 71 -8.56 -3.91 -1.19
C PRO A 71 -9.73 -2.93 -1.35
N VAL A 72 -9.50 -1.66 -1.05
CA VAL A 72 -10.45 -0.57 -1.38
C VAL A 72 -10.61 -0.50 -2.89
N THR A 73 -11.84 -0.45 -3.40
CA THR A 73 -12.13 -0.51 -4.85
C THR A 73 -12.57 0.85 -5.43
N MET A 74 -12.51 1.01 -6.75
CA MET A 74 -13.04 2.22 -7.42
C MET A 74 -14.55 2.40 -7.17
N GLU A 75 -15.30 1.31 -7.14
CA GLU A 75 -16.74 1.33 -6.82
C GLU A 75 -16.99 1.84 -5.39
N GLU A 76 -16.15 1.43 -4.44
CA GLU A 76 -16.21 1.92 -3.06
C GLU A 76 -15.87 3.40 -2.96
N ILE A 77 -14.82 3.86 -3.64
CA ILE A 77 -14.51 5.29 -3.74
C ILE A 77 -15.68 6.08 -4.33
N GLU A 78 -16.28 5.59 -5.42
CA GLU A 78 -17.42 6.25 -6.04
C GLU A 78 -18.59 6.40 -5.05
N LYS A 79 -18.91 5.35 -4.31
CA LYS A 79 -19.94 5.37 -3.25
C LYS A 79 -19.62 6.38 -2.16
N VAL A 80 -18.38 6.43 -1.69
CA VAL A 80 -17.92 7.43 -0.70
C VAL A 80 -18.08 8.85 -1.24
N VAL A 81 -17.64 9.10 -2.48
CA VAL A 81 -17.71 10.42 -3.12
C VAL A 81 -19.18 10.86 -3.30
N VAL A 82 -20.05 9.96 -3.74
CA VAL A 82 -21.49 10.23 -3.88
C VAL A 82 -22.12 10.58 -2.53
N GLU A 83 -21.83 9.81 -1.47
CA GLU A 83 -22.33 10.10 -0.13
C GLU A 83 -21.78 11.42 0.42
N CYS A 84 -20.50 11.73 0.17
CA CYS A 84 -19.90 13.01 0.54
C CYS A 84 -20.65 14.18 -0.10
N ARG A 85 -20.92 14.11 -1.40
CA ARG A 85 -21.68 15.15 -2.12
C ARG A 85 -23.10 15.31 -1.59
N ALA A 86 -23.80 14.20 -1.34
CA ALA A 86 -25.16 14.22 -0.82
C ALA A 86 -25.25 14.89 0.57
N ASN A 87 -24.15 14.88 1.32
CA ASN A 87 -24.08 15.40 2.69
C ASN A 87 -23.17 16.63 2.83
N ASN A 88 -22.87 17.33 1.72
CA ASN A 88 -22.06 18.56 1.70
C ASN A 88 -20.61 18.44 2.22
N PHE A 89 -20.03 17.24 2.18
CA PHE A 89 -18.59 17.09 2.42
C PHE A 89 -17.82 17.36 1.12
N SER A 90 -17.00 18.42 1.13
CA SER A 90 -16.12 18.78 0.02
C SER A 90 -14.73 18.13 0.10
N LYS A 91 -14.44 17.40 1.18
CA LYS A 91 -13.15 16.77 1.47
C LYS A 91 -13.36 15.39 2.08
N ALA A 92 -12.57 14.41 1.64
CA ALA A 92 -12.65 13.04 2.14
C ALA A 92 -11.26 12.40 2.27
N ASP A 93 -11.06 11.65 3.35
CA ASP A 93 -9.93 10.76 3.56
C ASP A 93 -10.45 9.32 3.54
N VAL A 94 -9.94 8.52 2.61
CA VAL A 94 -10.21 7.08 2.55
C VAL A 94 -8.98 6.37 3.08
N LEU A 95 -9.14 5.58 4.13
CA LEU A 95 -8.08 4.79 4.73
C LEU A 95 -8.15 3.36 4.22
N GLY A 96 -7.07 2.82 3.67
CA GLY A 96 -7.04 1.46 3.13
C GLY A 96 -5.82 0.68 3.60
N TRP A 97 -6.01 -0.61 3.90
CA TRP A 97 -4.91 -1.56 4.07
C TRP A 97 -4.29 -1.92 2.74
N GLU A 98 -5.15 -2.20 1.77
CA GLU A 98 -4.78 -2.51 0.40
C GLU A 98 -5.66 -1.67 -0.53
N TRP A 99 -5.15 -1.46 -1.74
CA TRP A 99 -5.82 -0.65 -2.75
C TRP A 99 -5.99 -1.47 -4.01
N SER A 100 -7.19 -1.39 -4.59
CA SER A 100 -7.40 -1.93 -5.92
C SER A 100 -6.53 -1.15 -6.90
N TYR A 101 -6.07 -1.85 -7.90
CA TYR A 101 -5.05 -1.40 -8.84
C TYR A 101 -5.39 -0.11 -9.58
N GLU A 102 -6.68 0.18 -9.73
CA GLU A 102 -7.21 1.36 -10.42
C GLU A 102 -7.41 2.57 -9.49
N VAL A 103 -7.32 2.40 -8.16
CA VAL A 103 -7.79 3.40 -7.18
C VAL A 103 -6.83 4.58 -6.99
N ASN A 104 -5.68 4.61 -7.64
CA ASN A 104 -4.75 5.74 -7.54
C ASN A 104 -5.30 7.04 -8.20
N GLU A 105 -4.79 7.43 -9.37
CA GLU A 105 -5.18 8.73 -9.96
C GLU A 105 -6.62 8.76 -10.45
N LEU A 106 -7.18 7.59 -10.80
CA LEU A 106 -8.57 7.53 -11.26
C LEU A 106 -9.51 7.93 -10.13
N ALA A 107 -9.23 7.52 -8.88
CA ALA A 107 -10.02 7.93 -7.72
C ALA A 107 -9.93 9.43 -7.48
N LYS A 108 -8.72 10.00 -7.47
CA LYS A 108 -8.51 11.45 -7.28
C LYS A 108 -9.17 12.27 -8.38
N THR A 109 -9.05 11.82 -9.63
CA THR A 109 -9.70 12.46 -10.79
C THR A 109 -11.22 12.37 -10.69
N LEU A 110 -11.76 11.20 -10.32
CA LEU A 110 -13.19 10.99 -10.14
C LEU A 110 -13.75 11.89 -9.02
N ALA A 111 -13.07 11.94 -7.88
CA ALA A 111 -13.47 12.78 -6.75
C ALA A 111 -13.43 14.27 -7.10
N LYS A 112 -12.34 14.72 -7.75
CA LYS A 112 -12.20 16.12 -8.18
C LYS A 112 -13.27 16.54 -9.18
N LYS A 113 -13.60 15.69 -10.16
CA LYS A 113 -14.73 15.92 -11.09
C LYS A 113 -16.07 16.07 -10.36
N ASN A 114 -16.18 15.46 -9.20
CA ASN A 114 -17.34 15.46 -8.32
C ASN A 114 -17.28 16.54 -7.21
N GLY A 115 -16.26 17.40 -7.22
CA GLY A 115 -16.11 18.48 -6.23
C GLY A 115 -15.65 18.02 -4.84
N VAL A 116 -15.06 16.83 -4.75
CA VAL A 116 -14.51 16.28 -3.50
C VAL A 116 -12.98 16.22 -3.59
N ASP A 117 -12.29 16.84 -2.63
CA ASP A 117 -10.85 16.71 -2.44
C ASP A 117 -10.54 15.42 -1.67
N LEU A 118 -10.15 14.38 -2.41
CA LEU A 118 -9.92 13.03 -1.91
C LEU A 118 -8.44 12.78 -1.60
N LYS A 119 -8.17 12.25 -0.40
CA LYS A 119 -6.88 11.63 -0.06
C LYS A 119 -7.04 10.14 0.16
N LEU A 120 -6.06 9.40 -0.33
CA LEU A 120 -5.95 7.95 -0.16
C LEU A 120 -4.87 7.72 0.89
N ILE A 121 -5.26 7.26 2.06
CA ILE A 121 -4.40 7.16 3.24
C ILE A 121 -4.08 5.69 3.49
N GLN A 122 -2.81 5.33 3.41
CA GLN A 122 -2.35 3.99 3.72
C GLN A 122 -2.46 3.74 5.23
N ILE A 123 -3.13 2.66 5.60
CA ILE A 123 -3.13 2.17 6.97
C ILE A 123 -1.76 1.50 7.22
N PRO A 124 -1.01 1.92 8.26
CA PRO A 124 0.28 1.33 8.59
C PRO A 124 0.14 -0.16 8.90
N SER A 125 1.14 -0.95 8.54
CA SER A 125 1.06 -2.41 8.60
C SER A 125 0.83 -2.89 10.04
N VAL A 126 0.22 -4.06 10.20
CA VAL A 126 0.02 -4.67 11.53
C VAL A 126 1.35 -4.77 12.29
N ASN A 127 2.46 -5.05 11.60
CA ASN A 127 3.78 -5.11 12.21
C ASN A 127 4.29 -3.75 12.67
N GLU A 128 4.04 -2.68 11.92
CA GLU A 128 4.37 -1.32 12.35
C GLU A 128 3.58 -0.95 13.61
N ILE A 129 2.27 -1.22 13.60
CA ILE A 129 1.40 -0.96 14.76
C ILE A 129 1.89 -1.76 15.97
N LYS A 130 2.28 -3.02 15.79
CA LYS A 130 2.83 -3.89 16.85
C LYS A 130 4.19 -3.44 17.35
N SER A 131 5.06 -2.99 16.44
CA SER A 131 6.39 -2.50 16.80
C SER A 131 6.33 -1.25 17.68
N ALA A 132 5.24 -0.48 17.56
CA ALA A 132 4.95 0.63 18.47
C ALA A 132 4.38 0.19 19.83
N LEU A 133 4.06 -1.10 20.03
CA LEU A 133 3.44 -1.68 21.24
C LEU A 133 4.37 -2.65 21.99
N VAL A 134 5.69 -2.57 21.81
CA VAL A 134 6.65 -3.49 22.46
C VAL A 134 6.41 -3.53 23.98
N GLY A 135 6.00 -4.69 24.50
CA GLY A 135 5.73 -4.92 25.92
C GLY A 135 4.26 -5.14 26.28
N PHE A 136 3.32 -5.00 25.34
CA PHE A 136 1.91 -5.35 25.53
C PHE A 136 1.58 -6.70 24.91
N ASP A 137 0.74 -7.49 25.60
CA ASP A 137 0.18 -8.71 25.04
C ASP A 137 -0.85 -8.32 23.96
N LEU A 138 -0.54 -8.66 22.71
CA LEU A 138 -1.18 -8.07 21.52
C LEU A 138 -2.55 -8.69 21.27
N ASN A 139 -3.57 -8.03 21.82
CA ASN A 139 -4.87 -7.97 21.19
C ASN A 139 -5.15 -6.49 20.90
N LEU A 140 -4.93 -6.07 19.65
CA LEU A 140 -5.01 -4.67 19.21
C LEU A 140 -6.32 -3.96 19.65
N LEU A 141 -7.45 -4.68 19.76
CA LEU A 141 -8.74 -4.10 20.18
C LEU A 141 -8.85 -3.84 21.69
N LYS A 142 -7.95 -4.40 22.50
CA LYS A 142 -7.94 -4.23 23.95
C LYS A 142 -6.88 -3.25 24.43
N VAL A 143 -6.19 -2.57 23.52
CA VAL A 143 -5.20 -1.57 23.86
C VAL A 143 -5.91 -0.43 24.60
N PRO A 144 -5.56 -0.15 25.86
CA PRO A 144 -6.18 0.93 26.61
C PRO A 144 -5.98 2.28 25.92
N ASP A 145 -6.99 3.14 26.03
CA ASP A 145 -7.02 4.47 25.43
C ASP A 145 -5.74 5.28 25.66
N GLU A 146 -5.23 5.24 26.90
CA GLU A 146 -4.01 5.93 27.28
C GLU A 146 -2.76 5.41 26.56
N VAL A 147 -2.70 4.13 26.26
CA VAL A 147 -1.58 3.51 25.54
C VAL A 147 -1.61 3.94 24.08
N VAL A 148 -2.80 4.04 23.49
CA VAL A 148 -2.95 4.57 22.14
C VAL A 148 -2.40 6.00 22.08
N GLU A 149 -2.82 6.86 23.01
CA GLU A 149 -2.44 8.26 23.01
C GLU A 149 -0.96 8.51 23.35
N LYS A 150 -0.41 7.78 24.33
CA LYS A 150 0.95 8.02 24.83
C LYS A 150 2.03 7.30 24.04
N GLU A 151 1.74 6.12 23.47
CA GLU A 151 2.74 5.26 22.84
C GLU A 151 2.50 5.14 21.33
N LEU A 152 1.28 4.79 20.90
CA LEU A 152 1.00 4.52 19.48
C LEU A 152 1.05 5.77 18.61
N LEU A 153 0.36 6.84 19.00
CA LEU A 153 0.25 8.05 18.18
C LEU A 153 1.59 8.75 17.91
N LYS A 154 2.62 8.47 18.73
CA LYS A 154 3.97 9.03 18.53
C LYS A 154 4.75 8.33 17.42
N HIS A 155 4.45 7.06 17.17
CA HIS A 155 5.23 6.19 16.28
C HIS A 155 4.47 5.81 15.02
N ILE A 156 3.14 5.81 15.07
CA ILE A 156 2.28 5.46 13.94
C ILE A 156 2.06 6.69 13.06
N ARG A 157 2.37 6.54 11.77
CA ARG A 157 2.13 7.56 10.76
C ARG A 157 1.17 7.02 9.70
N PHE A 158 0.16 7.82 9.40
CA PHE A 158 -0.72 7.59 8.27
C PHE A 158 -0.23 8.41 7.09
N SER A 159 0.30 7.71 6.09
CA SER A 159 0.86 8.32 4.89
C SER A 159 -0.17 8.31 3.78
N GLU A 160 -0.21 9.36 2.96
CA GLU A 160 -0.96 9.28 1.71
C GLU A 160 -0.28 8.27 0.77
N VAL A 161 -1.03 7.61 -0.10
CA VAL A 161 -0.45 6.66 -1.07
C VAL A 161 0.40 7.44 -2.07
N ALA A 162 1.62 6.96 -2.34
CA ALA A 162 2.49 7.56 -3.34
C ALA A 162 1.90 7.43 -4.75
N TYR A 163 2.14 8.43 -5.58
CA TYR A 163 1.77 8.40 -6.98
C TYR A 163 2.84 7.68 -7.79
N LEU A 164 2.43 6.70 -8.59
CA LEU A 164 3.29 6.00 -9.54
C LEU A 164 2.63 5.99 -10.92
N GLU A 165 3.28 6.61 -11.90
CA GLU A 165 2.86 6.58 -13.29
C GLU A 165 3.69 5.55 -14.08
N LEU A 166 2.98 4.58 -14.66
CA LEU A 166 3.56 3.53 -15.51
C LEU A 166 2.95 3.66 -16.89
N LYS A 167 3.82 3.74 -17.90
CA LYS A 167 3.43 3.73 -19.31
C LYS A 167 3.83 2.39 -19.93
N PRO A 168 2.86 1.51 -20.26
CA PRO A 168 3.13 0.31 -21.03
C PRO A 168 3.19 0.64 -22.53
N GLU A 169 4.20 0.12 -23.22
CA GLU A 169 4.34 0.14 -24.67
C GLU A 169 4.43 -1.31 -25.16
N VAL A 170 3.50 -1.72 -26.04
CA VAL A 170 3.44 -3.08 -26.59
C VAL A 170 3.89 -3.02 -28.05
N ASP A 171 4.94 -3.78 -28.38
CA ASP A 171 5.47 -3.95 -29.73
C ASP A 171 5.54 -5.44 -30.08
N GLY A 172 4.60 -5.92 -30.90
CA GLY A 172 4.44 -7.34 -31.17
C GLY A 172 4.19 -8.14 -29.88
N ASN A 173 5.14 -8.98 -29.52
CA ASN A 173 5.13 -9.77 -28.28
C ASN A 173 6.07 -9.24 -27.19
N GLU A 174 6.67 -8.06 -27.36
CA GLU A 174 7.44 -7.39 -26.32
C GLU A 174 6.60 -6.31 -25.63
N VAL A 175 6.68 -6.24 -24.31
CA VAL A 175 6.16 -5.14 -23.50
C VAL A 175 7.33 -4.40 -22.86
N THR A 176 7.34 -3.08 -23.03
CA THR A 176 8.20 -2.17 -22.30
C THR A 176 7.36 -1.40 -21.28
N LEU A 177 7.73 -1.47 -20.01
CA LEU A 177 7.17 -0.61 -18.96
C LEU A 177 8.11 0.53 -18.67
N LYS A 178 7.58 1.76 -18.65
CA LYS A 178 8.33 2.96 -18.32
C LYS A 178 7.72 3.65 -17.10
N ILE A 179 8.55 3.93 -16.09
CA ILE A 179 8.18 4.82 -15.00
C ILE A 179 8.35 6.26 -15.49
N THR A 180 7.23 6.95 -15.67
CA THR A 180 7.20 8.34 -16.17
C THR A 180 7.16 9.36 -15.05
N ASP A 181 6.53 9.04 -13.92
CA ASP A 181 6.48 9.89 -12.74
C ASP A 181 6.37 9.03 -11.46
N PHE A 182 6.94 9.52 -10.38
CA PHE A 182 6.84 8.92 -9.05
C PHE A 182 6.88 10.00 -7.97
N GLN A 183 5.76 10.26 -7.30
CA GLN A 183 5.66 11.29 -6.27
C GLN A 183 5.31 10.69 -4.92
N ILE A 184 6.06 11.07 -3.91
CA ILE A 184 5.82 10.68 -2.52
C ILE A 184 5.07 11.82 -1.83
N PRO A 185 4.16 11.52 -0.88
CA PRO A 185 3.52 12.57 -0.09
C PRO A 185 4.56 13.46 0.61
N PRO A 186 4.24 14.75 0.83
CA PRO A 186 5.11 15.64 1.59
C PRO A 186 5.37 15.12 3.00
N THR A 187 6.64 14.95 3.34
CA THR A 187 7.11 14.62 4.70
C THR A 187 8.22 15.58 5.11
N ALA A 188 8.55 15.64 6.41
CA ALA A 188 9.66 16.45 6.90
C ALA A 188 10.99 15.95 6.30
N GLU A 189 11.13 14.63 6.22
CA GLU A 189 12.30 13.95 5.65
C GLU A 189 12.45 14.26 4.14
N LEU A 190 11.33 14.31 3.40
CA LEU A 190 11.33 14.73 2.00
C LEU A 190 11.67 16.21 1.85
N ALA A 191 11.17 17.08 2.74
CA ALA A 191 11.45 18.52 2.70
C ALA A 191 12.96 18.81 2.85
N ASP A 192 13.66 18.05 3.69
CA ASP A 192 15.11 18.20 3.90
C ASP A 192 15.95 17.88 2.66
N ILE A 193 15.45 17.01 1.78
CA ILE A 193 16.14 16.58 0.56
C ILE A 193 15.55 17.15 -0.74
N ALA A 194 14.36 17.77 -0.67
CA ALA A 194 13.60 18.24 -1.83
C ALA A 194 14.42 19.12 -2.77
N GLY A 195 15.25 20.02 -2.22
CA GLY A 195 16.11 20.91 -3.01
C GLY A 195 17.22 20.22 -3.80
N LYS A 196 17.49 18.94 -3.54
CA LYS A 196 18.50 18.13 -4.24
C LYS A 196 17.90 17.25 -5.34
N ILE A 197 16.60 17.03 -5.31
CA ILE A 197 15.88 16.15 -6.24
C ILE A 197 15.57 16.93 -7.51
N LYS A 198 16.11 16.46 -8.64
CA LYS A 198 15.84 17.07 -9.96
C LYS A 198 14.77 16.35 -10.75
N ASP A 199 14.60 15.06 -10.48
CA ASP A 199 13.65 14.16 -11.11
C ASP A 199 12.99 13.36 -10.00
N SER A 200 11.66 13.35 -9.97
CA SER A 200 10.86 12.71 -8.91
C SER A 200 11.17 11.21 -8.78
N ARG A 201 11.56 10.57 -9.89
CA ARG A 201 11.96 9.15 -9.94
C ARG A 201 13.30 8.88 -9.25
N GLU A 202 14.08 9.91 -8.90
CA GLU A 202 15.22 9.80 -7.99
C GLU A 202 14.80 9.57 -6.54
N LEU A 203 13.53 9.32 -6.28
CA LEU A 203 13.05 8.84 -4.98
C LEU A 203 12.86 7.31 -4.95
N ILE A 204 13.02 6.61 -6.07
CA ILE A 204 12.88 5.14 -6.15
C ILE A 204 14.18 4.47 -5.71
N ASP A 205 14.15 3.70 -4.63
CA ASP A 205 15.30 2.92 -4.17
C ASP A 205 15.37 1.54 -4.84
N TYR A 206 14.20 0.90 -4.98
CA TYR A 206 14.04 -0.43 -5.56
C TYR A 206 12.72 -0.50 -6.33
N TRP A 207 12.69 -1.25 -7.44
CA TRP A 207 11.43 -1.71 -8.01
C TRP A 207 11.56 -3.06 -8.69
N ALA A 208 10.46 -3.79 -8.77
CA ALA A 208 10.38 -5.11 -9.37
C ALA A 208 9.07 -5.31 -10.13
N VAL A 209 9.12 -6.26 -11.06
CA VAL A 209 8.00 -6.59 -11.96
C VAL A 209 7.76 -8.11 -11.93
N ASP A 210 6.48 -8.45 -11.78
CA ASP A 210 5.90 -9.76 -12.07
C ASP A 210 5.06 -9.60 -13.34
N TRP A 211 5.54 -10.16 -14.45
CA TRP A 211 4.97 -9.98 -15.79
C TRP A 211 3.71 -10.82 -16.04
N ASP A 212 3.39 -11.75 -15.13
CA ASP A 212 2.22 -12.63 -15.26
C ASP A 212 1.62 -12.97 -13.89
N TYR A 213 1.26 -11.94 -13.14
CA TYR A 213 0.71 -12.05 -11.80
C TYR A 213 -0.65 -12.76 -11.80
N LYS A 214 -0.77 -13.86 -11.04
CA LYS A 214 -1.97 -14.71 -11.00
C LYS A 214 -2.89 -14.42 -9.81
N GLY A 215 -2.68 -13.31 -9.10
CA GLY A 215 -3.44 -13.01 -7.88
C GLY A 215 -2.97 -13.77 -6.65
N ASP A 216 -1.78 -14.36 -6.71
CA ASP A 216 -1.17 -15.16 -5.65
C ASP A 216 0.09 -14.48 -5.09
N THR A 217 1.17 -15.24 -4.86
CA THR A 217 2.44 -14.68 -4.37
C THR A 217 3.12 -13.91 -5.50
N PHE A 218 3.68 -12.74 -5.20
CA PHE A 218 4.44 -11.96 -6.16
C PHE A 218 5.68 -12.73 -6.65
N HIS A 219 5.78 -12.98 -7.96
CA HIS A 219 6.92 -13.64 -8.59
C HIS A 219 7.85 -12.60 -9.21
N ASN A 220 8.95 -12.33 -8.53
CA ASN A 220 9.95 -11.38 -9.02
C ASN A 220 10.66 -11.93 -10.27
N GLN A 221 10.32 -11.39 -11.44
CA GLN A 221 10.88 -11.79 -12.73
C GLN A 221 11.84 -10.73 -13.30
N TRP A 222 11.76 -9.50 -12.81
CA TRP A 222 12.68 -8.41 -13.14
C TRP A 222 12.78 -7.45 -11.95
N GLN A 223 13.96 -6.88 -11.70
CA GLN A 223 14.15 -5.87 -10.65
C GLN A 223 15.28 -4.89 -10.98
N SER A 224 15.19 -3.68 -10.45
CA SER A 224 16.27 -2.70 -10.45
C SER A 224 16.34 -2.00 -9.11
N PHE A 225 17.56 -1.75 -8.64
CA PHE A 225 17.83 -1.19 -7.32
C PHE A 225 19.11 -0.37 -7.31
N ARG A 226 19.19 0.58 -6.38
CA ARG A 226 20.38 1.43 -6.24
C ARG A 226 21.57 0.62 -5.74
N THR A 227 22.74 0.98 -6.25
CA THR A 227 24.01 0.48 -5.75
C THR A 227 24.93 1.64 -5.43
N LYS A 228 26.00 1.38 -4.66
CA LYS A 228 27.05 2.39 -4.41
C LYS A 228 27.67 2.93 -5.69
N LYS A 229 27.66 2.16 -6.78
CA LYS A 229 28.21 2.55 -8.09
C LYS A 229 27.19 3.27 -8.96
N ASN A 230 25.94 2.82 -8.95
CA ASN A 230 24.83 3.40 -9.70
C ASN A 230 23.74 3.88 -8.72
N PRO A 231 23.67 5.19 -8.42
CA PRO A 231 22.74 5.75 -7.45
C PRO A 231 21.30 5.89 -7.98
N ARG A 232 21.02 5.40 -9.20
CA ARG A 232 19.71 5.42 -9.83
C ARG A 232 19.30 4.03 -10.26
N VAL A 233 18.00 3.78 -10.24
CA VAL A 233 17.40 2.59 -10.85
C VAL A 233 17.23 2.80 -12.34
N GLU A 234 17.06 1.71 -13.07
CA GLU A 234 16.52 1.75 -14.43
C GLU A 234 15.06 2.18 -14.37
N TYR A 235 14.60 3.05 -15.27
CA TYR A 235 13.19 3.46 -15.34
C TYR A 235 12.40 2.70 -16.40
N GLU A 236 13.05 1.73 -17.06
CA GLU A 236 12.46 0.91 -18.09
C GLU A 236 12.68 -0.57 -17.75
N ALA A 237 11.64 -1.38 -17.91
CA ALA A 237 11.71 -2.82 -17.83
C ALA A 237 11.10 -3.42 -19.10
N LYS A 238 11.69 -4.49 -19.61
CA LYS A 238 11.25 -5.14 -20.86
C LYS A 238 11.01 -6.61 -20.65
N HIS A 239 9.99 -7.13 -21.31
CA HIS A 239 9.69 -8.55 -21.30
C HIS A 239 9.07 -8.98 -22.62
N LYS A 240 9.47 -10.16 -23.10
CA LYS A 240 8.95 -10.77 -24.31
C LYS A 240 8.10 -11.98 -23.93
N TYR A 241 6.86 -11.99 -24.41
CA TYR A 241 5.91 -13.07 -24.19
C TYR A 241 6.01 -14.11 -25.30
N ASP A 242 5.95 -15.38 -24.92
CA ASP A 242 5.97 -16.49 -25.89
C ASP A 242 4.58 -16.72 -26.50
N GLU A 243 3.52 -16.55 -25.72
CA GLU A 243 2.14 -16.83 -26.11
C GLU A 243 1.30 -15.54 -26.19
N PRO A 244 0.32 -15.47 -27.11
CA PRO A 244 -0.66 -14.39 -27.13
C PRO A 244 -1.65 -14.56 -25.97
N GLY A 245 -2.15 -13.44 -25.45
CA GLY A 245 -3.07 -13.50 -24.30
C GLY A 245 -3.24 -12.17 -23.59
N GLU A 246 -4.09 -12.19 -22.57
CA GLU A 246 -4.22 -11.11 -21.61
C GLU A 246 -3.37 -11.44 -20.38
N TYR A 247 -2.46 -10.53 -20.04
CA TYR A 247 -1.53 -10.66 -18.93
C TYR A 247 -1.77 -9.55 -17.92
N GLN A 248 -1.68 -9.91 -16.65
CA GLN A 248 -1.73 -8.97 -15.54
C GLN A 248 -0.32 -8.79 -15.01
N ILE A 249 0.24 -7.59 -15.18
CA ILE A 249 1.57 -7.26 -14.71
C ILE A 249 1.44 -6.56 -13.36
N MET A 250 2.18 -7.02 -12.35
CA MET A 250 2.29 -6.36 -11.05
C MET A 250 3.66 -5.72 -10.90
N VAL A 251 3.67 -4.46 -10.48
CA VAL A 251 4.87 -3.67 -10.21
C VAL A 251 4.89 -3.29 -8.74
N LYS A 252 6.04 -3.52 -8.10
CA LYS A 252 6.32 -3.06 -6.74
C LYS A 252 7.44 -2.03 -6.78
N VAL A 253 7.23 -0.87 -6.16
CA VAL A 253 8.22 0.20 -6.01
C VAL A 253 8.43 0.44 -4.52
N ILE A 254 9.68 0.58 -4.11
CA ILE A 254 10.07 0.98 -2.75
C ILE A 254 10.82 2.30 -2.87
N ASP A 255 10.41 3.28 -2.08
CA ASP A 255 11.08 4.58 -2.05
C ASP A 255 12.31 4.61 -1.13
N VAL A 256 13.07 5.70 -1.19
CA VAL A 256 14.26 5.95 -0.34
C VAL A 256 13.98 6.03 1.16
N PHE A 257 12.71 6.14 1.55
CA PHE A 257 12.26 6.11 2.94
C PHE A 257 11.74 4.73 3.36
N GLY A 258 11.70 3.77 2.43
CA GLY A 258 11.27 2.39 2.66
C GLY A 258 9.78 2.15 2.50
N ASN A 259 8.98 3.13 2.05
CA ASN A 259 7.56 2.89 1.80
C ASN A 259 7.37 2.13 0.48
N ASP A 260 6.45 1.18 0.48
CA ASP A 260 6.10 0.41 -0.71
C ASP A 260 4.91 1.01 -1.46
N THR A 261 4.91 0.84 -2.77
CA THR A 261 3.83 1.23 -3.67
C THR A 261 3.65 0.14 -4.71
N ASN A 262 2.44 -0.41 -4.78
CA ASN A 262 2.11 -1.48 -5.70
C ASN A 262 1.19 -0.94 -6.80
N LYS A 263 1.44 -1.36 -8.05
CA LYS A 263 0.58 -1.02 -9.19
C LYS A 263 0.43 -2.23 -10.09
N MET A 264 -0.80 -2.55 -10.46
CA MET A 264 -1.04 -3.56 -11.50
C MET A 264 -1.56 -2.91 -12.76
N LEU A 265 -1.28 -3.54 -13.89
CA LEU A 265 -1.72 -3.13 -15.20
C LEU A 265 -2.01 -4.36 -16.06
N LYS A 266 -3.02 -4.26 -16.91
CA LYS A 266 -3.38 -5.33 -17.86
C LYS A 266 -2.83 -4.98 -19.23
N VAL A 267 -2.19 -5.94 -19.88
CA VAL A 267 -1.73 -5.83 -21.26
C VAL A 267 -2.29 -6.98 -22.08
N ARG A 268 -2.50 -6.73 -23.37
CA ARG A 268 -2.94 -7.75 -24.32
C ARG A 268 -1.87 -7.95 -25.37
N ILE A 269 -1.31 -9.15 -25.40
CA ILE A 269 -0.35 -9.60 -26.41
C ILE A 269 -1.12 -10.24 -27.55
N LYS A 270 -0.72 -9.89 -28.78
CA LYS A 270 -1.35 -10.36 -30.01
C LYS A 270 -0.60 -11.53 -30.63
#